data_AF-A0A6G0W4Y3-F1
#
_entry.id   AF-A0A6G0W4Y3-F1
#
_cell.length_a   1.000
_cell.length_b   1.000
_cell.length_c   1.000
_cell.angle_alpha   90.00
_cell.angle_beta   90.00
_cell.angle_gamma   90.00
#
_symmetry.space_group_name_H-M   'P 1'
#
loop_
_entity.id
_entity.type
_entity.pdbx_description
1 polymer ?
#
loop_
_entity_poly.entity_id
_entity_poly.type
_entity_poly.pdbx_seq_one_letter_code
_entity_poly.pdbx_strand_id
1 'polypeptide(L)'
;MLPRIQRAVRQPLLARAHGTVVSYYDSQSGQHVTYTDSVRVHGIVDEATTAPSALEVRGLDSLEVSKESWLSPSIRQVLGEDKPIYIKSNDATPRGALAVDLSCESPRETWNDHLAQCAAATKLGFAVKAVLKNAFATNDVTIQLAGSLLADAGAHLIILDDTDNLTDEDNLLEAYEALTWCDVVGLPMKQRVGLRLSQDLSSPQELLQYALTDIHIRHFDVSVHGKQGLQPAALIDALNDAGISHPLRIE
;
A
#
# COMPACT_ATOMS: atom_id res chain seq x y z
N MET A 1 -31.21 -16.77 -26.02
CA MET A 1 -30.31 -15.87 -25.26
C MET A 1 -29.48 -16.73 -24.33
N LEU A 2 -28.21 -16.94 -24.64
CA LEU A 2 -27.27 -17.63 -23.74
C LEU A 2 -26.64 -16.60 -22.80
N PRO A 3 -26.39 -16.93 -21.52
CA PRO A 3 -25.75 -16.02 -20.59
C PRO A 3 -24.30 -15.79 -21.02
N ARG A 4 -23.91 -14.52 -21.10
CA ARG A 4 -22.51 -14.12 -21.26
C ARG A 4 -21.75 -14.56 -20.02
N ILE A 5 -20.92 -15.58 -20.15
CA ILE A 5 -19.90 -15.93 -19.17
C ILE A 5 -18.97 -14.71 -19.05
N GLN A 6 -19.06 -13.99 -17.94
CA GLN A 6 -18.08 -12.96 -17.58
C GLN A 6 -16.73 -13.66 -17.50
N ARG A 7 -15.81 -13.27 -18.40
CA ARG A 7 -14.42 -13.74 -18.33
C ARG A 7 -13.85 -13.26 -16.99
N ALA A 8 -13.43 -14.22 -16.17
CA ALA A 8 -12.66 -13.95 -14.95
C ALA A 8 -11.52 -12.98 -15.29
N VAL A 9 -11.44 -11.88 -14.54
CA VAL A 9 -10.29 -10.99 -14.55
C VAL A 9 -9.09 -11.87 -14.19
N ARG A 10 -8.23 -12.14 -15.18
CA ARG A 10 -6.98 -12.87 -14.93
C ARG A 10 -6.15 -11.99 -14.02
N GLN A 11 -6.10 -12.32 -12.74
CA GLN A 11 -5.09 -11.76 -11.85
C GLN A 11 -3.72 -12.03 -12.49
N PRO A 12 -2.84 -11.02 -12.60
CA PRO A 12 -1.49 -11.26 -13.09
C PRO A 12 -0.84 -12.31 -12.20
N LEU A 13 -0.29 -13.35 -12.83
CA LEU A 13 0.52 -14.37 -12.17
C LEU A 13 1.68 -13.64 -11.50
N LEU A 14 1.61 -13.50 -10.17
CA LEU A 14 2.70 -12.96 -9.36
C LEU A 14 3.99 -13.71 -9.72
N ALA A 15 4.95 -12.98 -10.31
CA ALA A 15 6.30 -13.50 -10.47
C ALA A 15 6.80 -13.97 -9.10
N ARG A 16 7.46 -15.13 -9.05
CA ARG A 16 7.94 -15.75 -7.81
C ARG A 16 8.93 -14.83 -7.10
N ALA A 17 8.41 -13.94 -6.26
CA ALA A 17 9.18 -13.17 -5.30
C ALA A 17 9.17 -13.91 -3.96
N HIS A 18 10.29 -13.79 -3.26
CA HIS A 18 10.63 -14.34 -1.95
C HIS A 18 9.43 -14.50 -1.01
N GLY A 19 8.91 -15.72 -0.83
CA GLY A 19 7.80 -16.01 0.07
C GLY A 19 7.06 -17.31 -0.24
N THR A 20 6.25 -17.77 0.71
CA THR A 20 5.30 -18.86 0.56
C THR A 20 4.07 -18.36 -0.18
N VAL A 21 3.66 -19.09 -1.22
CA VAL A 21 2.39 -18.86 -1.90
C VAL A 21 1.28 -19.53 -1.10
N VAL A 22 0.31 -18.74 -0.64
CA VAL A 22 -0.88 -19.20 0.07
C VAL A 22 -2.07 -19.10 -0.86
N SER A 23 -2.92 -20.13 -0.87
CA SER A 23 -4.19 -20.12 -1.61
C SER A 23 -5.33 -20.59 -0.70
N TYR A 24 -6.47 -19.90 -0.76
CA TYR A 24 -7.69 -20.31 -0.08
C TYR A 24 -8.91 -20.01 -0.94
N TYR A 25 -10.02 -20.70 -0.64
CA TYR A 25 -11.30 -20.43 -1.28
C TYR A 25 -12.04 -19.35 -0.48
N ASP A 26 -12.27 -18.21 -1.10
CA ASP A 26 -13.12 -17.17 -0.55
C ASP A 26 -14.57 -17.48 -0.94
N SER A 27 -15.37 -17.90 0.04
CA SER A 27 -16.78 -18.24 -0.17
C SER A 27 -17.64 -17.04 -0.53
N GLN A 28 -17.24 -15.81 -0.17
CA GLN A 28 -18.03 -14.61 -0.46
C GLN A 28 -17.90 -14.21 -1.94
N SER A 29 -16.69 -14.28 -2.51
CA SER A 29 -16.49 -14.08 -3.95
C SER A 29 -16.74 -15.32 -4.80
N GLY A 30 -16.72 -16.51 -4.18
CA GLY A 30 -16.78 -17.80 -4.85
C GLY A 30 -15.50 -18.14 -5.63
N GLN A 31 -14.37 -17.51 -5.29
CA GLN A 31 -13.11 -17.62 -6.03
C GLN A 31 -11.97 -18.13 -5.15
N HIS A 32 -10.96 -18.74 -5.79
CA HIS A 32 -9.68 -18.99 -5.13
C HIS A 32 -8.85 -17.71 -5.13
N VAL A 33 -8.48 -17.26 -3.94
CA VAL A 33 -7.58 -16.12 -3.74
C VAL A 33 -6.20 -16.69 -3.48
N THR A 34 -5.18 -16.11 -4.16
CA THR A 34 -3.78 -16.50 -3.99
C THR A 34 -2.95 -15.27 -3.64
N TYR A 35 -2.11 -15.37 -2.62
CA TYR A 35 -1.22 -14.30 -2.18
C TYR A 35 0.12 -14.86 -1.68
N THR A 36 1.09 -13.97 -1.48
CA THR A 36 2.42 -14.30 -0.96
C THR A 36 2.57 -13.69 0.43
N ASP A 37 3.27 -14.37 1.33
CA ASP A 37 3.64 -13.84 2.65
C ASP A 37 4.88 -12.91 2.62
N SER A 38 5.39 -12.65 1.42
CA SER A 38 6.53 -11.76 1.15
C SER A 38 6.30 -10.35 1.69
N VAL A 39 7.30 -9.76 2.34
CA VAL A 39 7.31 -8.31 2.58
C VAL A 39 7.49 -7.58 1.24
N ARG A 40 6.65 -6.58 1.00
CA ARG A 40 6.63 -5.74 -0.19
C ARG A 40 6.95 -4.31 0.17
N VAL A 41 7.77 -3.67 -0.65
CA VAL A 41 8.25 -2.31 -0.42
C VAL A 41 7.82 -1.38 -1.53
N HIS A 42 7.20 -0.28 -1.17
CA HIS A 42 6.55 0.65 -2.07
C HIS A 42 7.27 2.01 -1.96
N GLY A 43 7.86 2.47 -3.06
CA GLY A 43 8.58 3.76 -3.06
C GLY A 43 7.62 4.94 -3.23
N ILE A 44 7.93 6.07 -2.62
CA ILE A 44 7.22 7.34 -2.79
C ILE A 44 8.19 8.39 -3.36
N VAL A 45 7.78 9.04 -4.45
CA VAL A 45 8.47 10.18 -5.06
C VAL A 45 7.49 11.35 -5.11
N ASP A 46 7.78 12.39 -4.34
CA ASP A 46 6.89 13.54 -4.14
C ASP A 46 7.37 14.81 -4.88
N GLU A 47 6.47 15.76 -5.07
CA GLU A 47 6.63 16.99 -5.87
C GLU A 47 7.87 17.82 -5.54
N ALA A 48 8.35 17.72 -4.32
CA ALA A 48 9.43 18.55 -3.81
C ALA A 48 10.83 18.10 -4.25
N THR A 49 10.91 17.18 -5.23
CA THR A 49 12.14 16.73 -5.89
C THR A 49 12.06 16.85 -7.41
N THR A 50 13.21 17.11 -8.04
CA THR A 50 13.38 17.07 -9.50
C THR A 50 12.91 15.71 -10.02
N ALA A 51 12.36 15.64 -11.24
CA ALA A 51 11.88 14.40 -11.84
C ALA A 51 12.91 13.27 -11.62
N PRO A 52 12.49 12.05 -11.22
CA PRO A 52 13.40 10.98 -10.82
C PRO A 52 14.15 10.45 -12.04
N SER A 53 15.25 11.12 -12.39
CA SER A 53 16.10 10.78 -13.53
C SER A 53 17.00 9.58 -13.24
N ALA A 54 17.21 9.25 -11.96
CA ALA A 54 17.83 8.01 -11.50
C ALA A 54 17.23 7.62 -10.13
N LEU A 55 16.34 6.64 -10.12
CA LEU A 55 15.95 5.96 -8.88
C LEU A 55 17.14 5.07 -8.48
N GLU A 56 17.87 5.49 -7.44
CA GLU A 56 18.98 4.72 -6.83
C GLU A 56 18.46 3.51 -6.04
N VAL A 57 17.14 3.39 -5.87
CA VAL A 57 16.51 2.31 -5.11
C VAL A 57 16.03 1.22 -6.06
N ARG A 58 16.55 -0.01 -5.88
CA ARG A 58 16.07 -1.21 -6.60
C ARG A 58 15.29 -2.12 -5.69
N GLY A 59 14.52 -3.02 -6.30
CA GLY A 59 13.76 -4.03 -5.56
C GLY A 59 12.40 -3.56 -5.04
N LEU A 60 11.97 -2.34 -5.36
CA LEU A 60 10.63 -1.86 -5.04
C LEU A 60 9.54 -2.67 -5.75
N ASP A 61 8.44 -2.99 -5.07
CA ASP A 61 7.25 -3.66 -5.60
C ASP A 61 6.31 -2.71 -6.34
N SER A 62 6.39 -1.41 -6.03
CA SER A 62 5.66 -0.37 -6.73
C SER A 62 6.27 1.00 -6.50
N LEU A 63 5.79 1.99 -7.24
CA LEU A 63 6.14 3.39 -7.04
C LEU A 63 4.87 4.25 -6.95
N GLU A 64 4.82 5.18 -6.01
CA GLU A 64 3.83 6.26 -5.94
C GLU A 64 4.48 7.56 -6.42
N VAL A 65 3.82 8.23 -7.36
CA VAL A 65 4.27 9.52 -7.91
C VAL A 65 3.17 10.55 -7.78
N SER A 66 3.56 11.79 -7.46
CA SER A 66 2.65 12.93 -7.37
C SER A 66 2.24 13.50 -8.73
N LYS A 67 3.05 13.30 -9.79
CA LYS A 67 2.80 13.86 -11.13
C LYS A 67 2.84 12.79 -12.22
N GLU A 68 1.77 12.73 -13.01
CA GLU A 68 1.70 11.86 -14.20
C GLU A 68 2.82 12.17 -15.22
N SER A 69 3.24 13.44 -15.32
CA SER A 69 4.33 13.85 -16.22
C SER A 69 5.69 13.24 -15.88
N TRP A 70 5.83 12.62 -14.70
CA TRP A 70 7.06 11.92 -14.31
C TRP A 70 7.12 10.49 -14.85
N LEU A 71 6.04 9.96 -15.41
CA LEU A 71 6.04 8.65 -16.05
C LEU A 71 6.95 8.65 -17.29
N SER A 72 8.22 8.36 -17.08
CA SER A 72 9.20 8.18 -18.14
C SER A 72 9.52 6.69 -18.35
N PRO A 73 9.97 6.30 -19.55
CA PRO A 73 10.50 4.95 -19.79
C PRO A 73 11.60 4.56 -18.79
N SER A 74 12.39 5.52 -18.31
CA SER A 74 13.47 5.30 -17.35
C SER A 74 12.94 4.82 -15.99
N ILE A 75 11.82 5.36 -15.50
CA ILE A 75 11.21 4.86 -14.25
C ILE A 75 10.77 3.40 -14.42
N ARG A 76 10.12 3.07 -15.54
CA ARG A 76 9.67 1.69 -15.82
C ARG A 76 10.84 0.72 -15.95
N GLN A 77 11.92 1.15 -16.58
CA GLN A 77 13.14 0.35 -16.65
C GLN A 77 13.74 0.08 -15.26
N VAL A 78 13.64 1.04 -14.34
CA VAL A 78 14.16 0.86 -12.98
C VAL A 78 13.27 -0.01 -12.10
N LEU A 79 11.96 0.22 -12.15
CA LEU A 79 10.99 -0.48 -11.32
C LEU A 79 10.71 -1.91 -11.82
N GLY A 80 10.57 -2.07 -13.14
CA GLY A 80 10.04 -3.25 -13.82
C GLY A 80 8.75 -2.92 -14.58
N GLU A 81 8.60 -3.48 -15.78
CA GLU A 81 7.45 -3.20 -16.67
C GLU A 81 6.11 -3.68 -16.11
N ASP A 82 6.13 -4.69 -15.24
CA ASP A 82 4.96 -5.34 -14.65
C ASP A 82 4.51 -4.72 -13.32
N LYS A 83 5.31 -3.82 -12.75
CA LYS A 83 5.04 -3.25 -11.43
C LYS A 83 4.16 -2.00 -11.51
N PRO A 84 3.22 -1.84 -10.58
CA PRO A 84 2.32 -0.69 -10.60
C PRO A 84 3.06 0.60 -10.26
N ILE A 85 2.75 1.66 -11.01
CA ILE A 85 3.09 3.03 -10.67
C ILE A 85 1.78 3.74 -10.34
N TYR A 86 1.54 3.99 -9.06
CA TYR A 86 0.37 4.69 -8.56
C TYR A 86 0.54 6.19 -8.76
N ILE A 87 -0.48 6.83 -9.30
CA ILE A 87 -0.48 8.27 -9.52
C ILE A 87 -1.50 8.88 -8.57
N LYS A 88 -1.10 9.89 -7.81
CA LYS A 88 -2.05 10.75 -7.11
C LYS A 88 -2.79 11.57 -8.15
N SER A 89 -4.10 11.38 -8.27
CA SER A 89 -4.92 12.15 -9.19
C SER A 89 -6.20 12.59 -8.50
N ASN A 90 -6.58 13.84 -8.74
CA ASN A 90 -7.87 14.39 -8.34
C ASN A 90 -8.91 14.24 -9.46
N ASP A 91 -8.54 13.63 -10.59
CA ASP A 91 -9.45 13.43 -11.71
C ASP A 91 -10.52 12.38 -11.36
N ALA A 92 -11.77 12.68 -11.70
CA ALA A 92 -12.88 11.76 -11.48
C ALA A 92 -12.77 10.45 -12.29
N THR A 93 -11.91 10.40 -13.31
CA THR A 93 -11.69 9.21 -14.14
C THR A 93 -10.20 8.82 -14.11
N PRO A 94 -9.84 7.74 -13.38
CA PRO A 94 -8.47 7.28 -13.31
C PRO A 94 -8.00 6.73 -14.66
N ARG A 95 -6.74 7.00 -15.01
CA ARG A 95 -6.09 6.57 -16.27
C ARG A 95 -5.14 5.39 -16.09
N GLY A 96 -4.91 4.97 -14.86
CA GLY A 96 -3.97 3.91 -14.49
C GLY A 96 -4.11 3.55 -13.02
N ALA A 97 -3.08 2.92 -12.46
CA ALA A 97 -3.03 2.61 -11.05
C ALA A 97 -3.12 3.91 -10.22
N LEU A 98 -4.00 3.90 -9.22
CA LEU A 98 -4.43 5.09 -8.48
C LEU A 98 -3.82 5.07 -7.08
N ALA A 99 -3.28 6.21 -6.65
CA ALA A 99 -3.02 6.49 -5.23
C ALA A 99 -4.08 7.49 -4.72
N VAL A 100 -4.68 7.20 -3.57
CA VAL A 100 -5.65 8.08 -2.90
C VAL A 100 -5.23 8.30 -1.45
N ASP A 101 -5.23 9.56 -1.03
CA ASP A 101 -5.05 9.93 0.37
C ASP A 101 -6.45 10.19 0.98
N LEU A 102 -6.81 9.46 2.03
CA LEU A 102 -8.05 9.64 2.78
C LEU A 102 -7.68 9.99 4.22
N SER A 103 -8.09 11.17 4.70
CA SER A 103 -7.82 11.62 6.07
C SER A 103 -8.87 11.14 7.06
N CYS A 104 -8.41 10.48 8.11
CA CYS A 104 -9.25 10.00 9.21
C CYS A 104 -9.75 11.12 10.12
N GLU A 105 -9.15 12.31 10.06
CA GLU A 105 -9.61 13.50 10.79
C GLU A 105 -10.67 14.30 10.01
N SER A 106 -10.81 14.04 8.71
CA SER A 106 -11.78 14.74 7.87
C SER A 106 -13.20 14.20 8.09
N PRO A 107 -14.26 15.03 7.95
CA PRO A 107 -15.64 14.56 8.07
C PRO A 107 -15.94 13.42 7.11
N ARG A 108 -16.69 12.41 7.56
CA ARG A 108 -16.99 11.18 6.79
C ARG A 108 -17.58 11.47 5.41
N GLU A 109 -18.36 12.53 5.25
CA GLU A 109 -19.00 12.91 3.99
C GLU A 109 -17.97 13.21 2.89
N THR A 110 -16.78 13.70 3.28
CA THR A 110 -15.68 14.02 2.36
C THR A 110 -15.02 12.77 1.76
N TRP A 111 -15.20 11.60 2.39
CA TRP A 111 -14.60 10.35 1.91
C TRP A 111 -15.29 9.82 0.64
N ASN A 112 -16.53 10.23 0.36
CA ASN A 112 -17.33 9.65 -0.73
C ASN A 112 -16.67 9.82 -2.10
N ASP A 113 -16.01 10.95 -2.34
CA ASP A 113 -15.32 11.21 -3.61
C ASP A 113 -14.10 10.29 -3.78
N HIS A 114 -13.33 10.10 -2.71
CA HIS A 114 -12.20 9.17 -2.68
C HIS A 114 -12.63 7.72 -2.91
N LEU A 115 -13.71 7.28 -2.25
CA LEU A 115 -14.27 5.94 -2.42
C LEU A 115 -14.81 5.72 -3.84
N ALA A 116 -15.49 6.72 -4.41
CA ALA A 116 -15.98 6.67 -5.78
C ALA A 116 -14.83 6.57 -6.80
N GLN A 117 -13.73 7.30 -6.60
CA GLN A 117 -12.53 7.19 -7.43
C GLN A 117 -11.89 5.79 -7.34
N CYS A 118 -11.77 5.24 -6.14
CA CYS A 118 -11.27 3.87 -5.93
C CYS A 118 -12.14 2.84 -6.67
N ALA A 119 -13.46 2.92 -6.51
CA ALA A 119 -14.40 2.02 -7.18
C ALA A 119 -14.33 2.16 -8.72
N ALA A 120 -14.17 3.39 -9.23
CA ALA A 120 -14.01 3.65 -10.66
C ALA A 120 -12.71 3.04 -11.20
N ALA A 121 -11.58 3.20 -10.50
CA ALA A 121 -10.30 2.59 -10.87
C ALA A 121 -10.40 1.06 -10.89
N THR A 122 -10.95 0.47 -9.85
CA THR A 122 -11.14 -0.98 -9.72
C THR A 122 -12.00 -1.53 -10.84
N LYS A 123 -13.10 -0.85 -11.20
CA LYS A 123 -13.97 -1.25 -12.31
C LYS A 123 -13.26 -1.26 -13.67
N LEU A 124 -12.27 -0.40 -13.85
CA LEU A 124 -11.40 -0.36 -15.04
C LEU A 124 -10.25 -1.38 -14.97
N GLY A 125 -10.13 -2.12 -13.86
CA GLY A 125 -9.06 -3.10 -13.64
C GLY A 125 -7.74 -2.49 -13.20
N PHE A 126 -7.74 -1.24 -12.72
CA PHE A 126 -6.54 -0.60 -12.20
C PHE A 126 -6.34 -0.94 -10.72
N ALA A 127 -5.07 -1.03 -10.34
CA ALA A 127 -4.65 -1.22 -8.95
C ALA A 127 -4.89 0.08 -8.14
N VAL A 128 -5.43 -0.03 -6.94
CA VAL A 128 -5.70 1.09 -6.02
C VAL A 128 -4.90 0.96 -4.73
N LYS A 129 -4.00 1.92 -4.50
CA LYS A 129 -3.31 2.13 -3.22
C LYS A 129 -4.01 3.27 -2.47
N ALA A 130 -4.44 3.01 -1.26
CA ALA A 130 -5.02 4.03 -0.39
C ALA A 130 -4.09 4.30 0.80
N VAL A 131 -4.00 5.56 1.21
CA VAL A 131 -3.26 6.01 2.39
C VAL A 131 -4.26 6.57 3.38
N LEU A 132 -4.32 5.97 4.57
CA LEU A 132 -5.09 6.48 5.70
C LEU A 132 -4.25 7.55 6.40
N LYS A 133 -4.46 8.81 6.00
CA LYS A 133 -3.81 9.97 6.61
C LYS A 133 -4.32 10.16 8.04
N ASN A 134 -3.41 10.54 8.93
CA ASN A 134 -3.68 10.81 10.34
C ASN A 134 -4.31 9.59 11.05
N ALA A 135 -3.89 8.37 10.67
CA ALA A 135 -4.47 7.14 11.23
C ALA A 135 -4.29 7.06 12.75
N PHE A 136 -3.15 7.50 13.27
CA PHE A 136 -2.80 7.44 14.69
C PHE A 136 -3.27 8.66 15.49
N ALA A 137 -3.88 9.65 14.84
CA ALA A 137 -4.50 10.80 15.50
C ALA A 137 -6.00 10.58 15.79
N THR A 138 -6.56 9.42 15.40
CA THR A 138 -7.99 9.11 15.53
C THR A 138 -8.23 7.83 16.33
N ASN A 139 -9.49 7.43 16.51
CA ASN A 139 -9.86 6.19 17.18
C ASN A 139 -9.95 4.99 16.24
N ASP A 140 -9.84 3.80 16.82
CA ASP A 140 -10.00 2.48 16.20
C ASP A 140 -11.27 2.36 15.33
N VAL A 141 -12.41 2.87 15.78
CA VAL A 141 -13.69 2.84 15.05
C VAL A 141 -13.59 3.58 13.72
N THR A 142 -12.91 4.73 13.70
CA THR A 142 -12.75 5.56 12.50
C THR A 142 -11.81 4.89 11.52
N ILE A 143 -10.69 4.33 12.01
CA ILE A 143 -9.73 3.54 11.20
C ILE A 143 -10.44 2.34 10.58
N GLN A 144 -11.19 1.59 11.39
CA GLN A 144 -11.95 0.41 10.98
C GLN A 144 -12.96 0.75 9.88
N LEU A 145 -13.74 1.82 10.07
CA LEU A 145 -14.71 2.29 9.09
C LEU A 145 -14.04 2.76 7.79
N ALA A 146 -12.96 3.54 7.87
CA ALA A 146 -12.24 4.02 6.69
C ALA A 146 -11.65 2.85 5.89
N GLY A 147 -10.97 1.93 6.58
CA GLY A 147 -10.34 0.77 5.96
C GLY A 147 -11.32 -0.20 5.30
N SER A 148 -12.44 -0.52 5.95
CA SER A 148 -13.48 -1.37 5.37
C SER A 148 -14.07 -0.75 4.10
N LEU A 149 -14.42 0.53 4.14
CA LEU A 149 -14.97 1.23 2.98
C LEU A 149 -13.98 1.30 1.81
N LEU A 150 -12.69 1.53 2.09
CA LEU A 150 -11.65 1.51 1.05
C LEU A 150 -11.47 0.12 0.44
N ALA A 151 -11.48 -0.93 1.26
CA ALA A 151 -11.39 -2.30 0.78
C ALA A 151 -12.60 -2.70 -0.08
N ASP A 152 -13.80 -2.28 0.30
CA ASP A 152 -15.04 -2.46 -0.48
C ASP A 152 -15.00 -1.67 -1.79
N ALA A 153 -14.39 -0.48 -1.78
CA ALA A 153 -14.13 0.30 -3.00
C ALA A 153 -13.01 -0.29 -3.88
N GLY A 154 -12.36 -1.37 -3.43
CA GLY A 154 -11.38 -2.13 -4.21
C GLY A 154 -9.92 -1.77 -3.95
N ALA A 155 -9.61 -1.02 -2.89
CA ALA A 155 -8.23 -0.81 -2.47
C ALA A 155 -7.56 -2.15 -2.13
N HIS A 156 -6.51 -2.51 -2.85
CA HIS A 156 -5.73 -3.73 -2.60
C HIS A 156 -4.55 -3.49 -1.67
N LEU A 157 -4.21 -2.22 -1.42
CA LEU A 157 -3.19 -1.76 -0.49
C LEU A 157 -3.74 -0.59 0.32
N ILE A 158 -3.68 -0.68 1.64
CA ILE A 158 -4.15 0.34 2.58
C ILE A 158 -2.99 0.63 3.54
N ILE A 159 -2.41 1.83 3.42
CA ILE A 159 -1.26 2.25 4.20
C ILE A 159 -1.71 3.06 5.41
N LEU A 160 -1.37 2.62 6.62
CA LEU A 160 -1.44 3.43 7.84
C LEU A 160 -0.30 4.47 7.79
N ASP A 161 -0.66 5.75 7.80
CA ASP A 161 0.31 6.84 7.72
C ASP A 161 0.57 7.49 9.08
N ASP A 162 1.84 7.47 9.46
CA ASP A 162 2.38 8.11 10.66
C ASP A 162 3.23 9.34 10.32
N THR A 163 2.93 10.09 9.25
CA THR A 163 3.73 11.29 8.92
C THR A 163 3.79 12.30 10.09
N ASP A 164 2.80 12.30 10.98
CA ASP A 164 2.73 13.18 12.15
C ASP A 164 3.52 12.69 13.39
N ASN A 165 4.20 11.53 13.29
CA ASN A 165 5.05 10.96 14.35
C ASN A 165 4.30 10.78 15.69
N LEU A 166 3.15 10.13 15.62
CA LEU A 166 2.30 9.80 16.75
C LEU A 166 2.32 8.30 17.07
N THR A 167 2.88 7.46 16.19
CA THR A 167 2.88 6.01 16.37
C THR A 167 3.81 5.53 17.46
N ASP A 168 3.30 4.59 18.26
CA ASP A 168 4.05 3.71 19.16
C ASP A 168 3.59 2.25 18.95
N GLU A 169 4.12 1.30 19.72
CA GLU A 169 3.79 -0.13 19.58
C GLU A 169 2.32 -0.42 19.88
N ASP A 170 1.77 0.23 20.91
CA ASP A 170 0.40 0.00 21.36
C ASP A 170 -0.61 0.52 20.32
N ASN A 171 -0.45 1.76 19.88
CA ASN A 171 -1.37 2.35 18.91
C ASN A 171 -1.21 1.75 17.49
N LEU A 172 -0.02 1.24 17.14
CA LEU A 172 0.18 0.48 15.91
C LEU A 172 -0.60 -0.83 15.93
N LEU A 173 -0.54 -1.55 17.06
CA LEU A 173 -1.29 -2.79 17.25
C LEU A 173 -2.79 -2.52 17.19
N GLU A 174 -3.29 -1.53 17.94
CA GLU A 174 -4.71 -1.16 17.95
C GLU A 174 -5.22 -0.79 16.56
N ALA A 175 -4.49 0.04 15.81
CA ALA A 175 -4.86 0.42 14.44
C ALA A 175 -4.85 -0.77 13.48
N TYR A 176 -3.87 -1.67 13.60
CA TYR A 176 -3.77 -2.87 12.79
C TYR A 176 -4.89 -3.87 13.09
N GLU A 177 -5.20 -4.10 14.37
CA GLU A 177 -6.30 -4.97 14.79
C GLU A 177 -7.65 -4.42 14.34
N ALA A 178 -7.87 -3.11 14.51
CA ALA A 178 -9.07 -2.43 14.05
C ALA A 178 -9.34 -2.68 12.55
N LEU A 179 -8.29 -2.59 11.71
CA LEU A 179 -8.41 -2.94 10.29
C LEU A 179 -8.67 -4.44 10.09
N THR A 180 -7.90 -5.30 10.73
CA THR A 180 -7.92 -6.74 10.45
C THR A 180 -9.13 -7.50 10.99
N TRP A 181 -9.92 -6.88 11.89
CA TRP A 181 -11.23 -7.39 12.30
C TRP A 181 -12.33 -7.19 11.25
N CYS A 182 -12.08 -6.41 10.20
CA CYS A 182 -13.01 -6.27 9.09
C CYS A 182 -12.90 -7.46 8.12
N ASP A 183 -13.97 -8.24 8.05
CA ASP A 183 -14.15 -9.22 6.98
C ASP A 183 -14.39 -8.48 5.65
N VAL A 184 -13.56 -8.78 4.65
CA VAL A 184 -13.64 -8.18 3.32
C VAL A 184 -13.57 -9.25 2.24
N VAL A 185 -14.26 -9.00 1.12
CA VAL A 185 -14.26 -9.90 -0.03
C VAL A 185 -12.91 -9.87 -0.75
N GLY A 186 -12.43 -11.02 -1.24
CA GLY A 186 -11.15 -11.12 -1.94
C GLY A 186 -9.99 -11.24 -0.96
N LEU A 187 -8.89 -10.49 -1.18
CA LEU A 187 -7.69 -10.57 -0.31
C LEU A 187 -8.03 -10.24 1.16
N PRO A 188 -7.57 -11.03 2.14
CA PRO A 188 -7.82 -10.74 3.55
C PRO A 188 -7.23 -9.38 3.93
N MET A 189 -7.86 -8.66 4.86
CA MET A 189 -7.38 -7.32 5.23
C MET A 189 -5.92 -7.31 5.67
N LYS A 190 -5.47 -8.31 6.44
CA LYS A 190 -4.05 -8.46 6.85
C LYS A 190 -3.04 -8.54 5.70
N GLN A 191 -3.48 -8.80 4.47
CA GLN A 191 -2.65 -8.81 3.26
C GLN A 191 -2.76 -7.52 2.44
N ARG A 192 -3.51 -6.53 2.95
CA ARG A 192 -3.68 -5.20 2.35
C ARG A 192 -3.04 -4.12 3.21
N VAL A 193 -2.99 -4.32 4.53
CA VAL A 193 -2.47 -3.32 5.46
C VAL A 193 -0.95 -3.16 5.30
N GLY A 194 -0.52 -1.92 5.15
CA GLY A 194 0.87 -1.51 5.20
C GLY A 194 1.10 -0.35 6.14
N LEU A 195 2.36 0.04 6.26
CA LEU A 195 2.82 1.07 7.17
C LEU A 195 3.71 2.08 6.46
N ARG A 196 3.51 3.36 6.77
CA ARG A 196 4.35 4.49 6.38
C ARG A 196 4.74 5.25 7.65
N LEU A 197 5.97 5.06 8.10
CA LEU A 197 6.50 5.71 9.29
C LEU A 197 7.10 7.08 8.97
N SER A 198 6.96 8.05 9.88
CA SER A 198 7.63 9.35 9.75
C SER A 198 9.15 9.22 9.71
N GLN A 199 9.78 10.14 9.00
CA GLN A 199 11.23 10.31 9.04
C GLN A 199 11.74 10.92 10.35
N ASP A 200 10.87 11.62 11.08
CA ASP A 200 11.21 12.38 12.28
C ASP A 200 11.05 11.54 13.56
N LEU A 201 10.76 10.24 13.40
CA LEU A 201 10.74 9.26 14.49
C LEU A 201 12.10 9.18 15.16
N SER A 202 12.10 9.22 16.49
CA SER A 202 13.33 9.12 17.29
C SER A 202 13.94 7.71 17.27
N SER A 203 13.11 6.67 17.22
CA SER A 203 13.51 5.26 17.23
C SER A 203 12.73 4.42 16.19
N PRO A 204 12.87 4.67 14.88
CA PRO A 204 12.06 3.97 13.88
C PRO A 204 12.35 2.47 13.80
N GLN A 205 13.54 2.03 14.23
CA GLN A 205 13.98 0.63 14.16
C GLN A 205 13.18 -0.28 15.09
N GLU A 206 12.84 0.18 16.30
CA GLU A 206 12.06 -0.61 17.26
C GLU A 206 10.65 -0.86 16.70
N LEU A 207 9.98 0.19 16.20
CA LEU A 207 8.67 0.07 15.55
C LEU A 207 8.70 -0.76 14.27
N LEU A 208 9.75 -0.63 13.44
CA LEU A 208 9.90 -1.46 12.25
C LEU A 208 10.07 -2.94 12.61
N GLN A 209 10.89 -3.25 13.62
CA GLN A 209 11.06 -4.62 14.10
C GLN A 209 9.73 -5.18 14.57
N TYR A 210 9.05 -4.48 15.49
CA TYR A 210 7.73 -4.87 16.00
C TYR A 210 6.70 -5.09 14.87
N ALA A 211 6.64 -4.17 13.90
CA ALA A 211 5.76 -4.30 12.73
C ALA A 211 6.08 -5.54 11.89
N LEU A 212 7.35 -5.88 11.70
CA LEU A 212 7.80 -7.02 10.88
C LEU A 212 7.63 -8.37 11.60
N THR A 213 7.96 -8.43 12.89
CA THR A 213 8.08 -9.68 13.65
C THR A 213 6.85 -10.03 14.46
N ASP A 214 6.21 -9.06 15.10
CA ASP A 214 5.12 -9.32 16.06
C ASP A 214 3.76 -9.15 15.38
N ILE A 215 3.58 -8.04 14.66
CA ILE A 215 2.33 -7.76 13.93
C ILE A 215 2.31 -8.42 12.54
N HIS A 216 3.50 -8.68 11.97
CA HIS A 216 3.66 -9.24 10.62
C HIS A 216 3.04 -8.39 9.49
N ILE A 217 3.19 -7.06 9.56
CA ILE A 217 2.89 -6.16 8.45
C ILE A 217 3.73 -6.56 7.23
N ARG A 218 3.08 -6.63 6.06
CA ARG A 218 3.71 -7.08 4.81
C ARG A 218 3.99 -5.97 3.81
N HIS A 219 3.52 -4.76 4.05
CA HIS A 219 3.67 -3.67 3.12
C HIS A 219 4.30 -2.46 3.80
N PHE A 220 5.37 -1.93 3.22
CA PHE A 220 6.05 -0.75 3.76
C PHE A 220 6.22 0.29 2.68
N ASP A 221 5.87 1.51 3.04
CA ASP A 221 6.13 2.69 2.24
C ASP A 221 7.47 3.31 2.65
N VAL A 222 8.32 3.60 1.67
CA VAL A 222 9.59 4.31 1.86
C VAL A 222 9.65 5.53 0.97
N SER A 223 10.14 6.65 1.51
CA SER A 223 10.36 7.86 0.74
C SER A 223 11.72 7.81 0.08
N VAL A 224 11.77 7.80 -1.26
CA VAL A 224 13.02 7.78 -2.04
C VAL A 224 13.91 8.99 -1.73
N HIS A 225 13.31 10.09 -1.26
CA HIS A 225 13.99 11.34 -0.96
C HIS A 225 13.80 11.82 0.48
N GLY A 226 13.16 11.02 1.35
CA GLY A 226 13.00 11.34 2.77
C GLY A 226 12.21 12.61 2.98
N LYS A 227 10.93 12.61 2.62
CA LYS A 227 9.99 13.68 2.99
C LYS A 227 8.66 13.14 3.46
N GLN A 228 8.15 12.11 2.78
CA GLN A 228 6.85 11.50 3.09
C GLN A 228 6.98 10.16 3.82
N GLY A 229 8.10 9.95 4.52
CA GLY A 229 8.35 8.75 5.32
C GLY A 229 9.82 8.37 5.36
N LEU A 230 10.11 7.23 5.99
CA LEU A 230 11.48 6.72 6.16
C LEU A 230 12.21 6.52 4.84
N GLN A 231 13.53 6.75 4.88
CA GLN A 231 14.43 6.41 3.79
C GLN A 231 14.56 4.88 3.65
N PRO A 232 14.79 4.35 2.43
CA PRO A 232 14.93 2.91 2.21
C PRO A 232 16.00 2.23 3.07
N ALA A 233 17.08 2.96 3.42
CA ALA A 233 18.17 2.42 4.23
C ALA A 233 17.69 1.92 5.59
N ALA A 234 16.81 2.67 6.27
CA ALA A 234 16.29 2.30 7.58
C ALA A 234 15.48 0.99 7.52
N LEU A 235 14.70 0.79 6.44
CA LEU A 235 13.94 -0.44 6.24
C LEU A 235 14.85 -1.62 5.87
N ILE A 236 15.89 -1.40 5.05
CA ILE A 236 16.89 -2.43 4.73
C ILE A 236 17.54 -2.97 6.01
N ASP A 237 17.97 -2.08 6.91
CA ASP A 237 18.60 -2.47 8.17
C ASP A 237 17.63 -3.30 9.02
N ALA A 238 16.38 -2.84 9.19
CA ALA A 238 15.37 -3.57 9.95
C ALA A 238 15.02 -4.96 9.35
N LEU A 239 14.95 -5.07 8.02
CA LEU A 239 14.70 -6.34 7.36
C LEU A 239 15.88 -7.32 7.51
N ASN A 240 17.11 -6.81 7.42
CA ASN A 240 18.32 -7.61 7.64
C ASN A 240 18.40 -8.11 9.09
N ASP A 241 18.13 -7.23 10.06
CA ASP A 241 18.12 -7.56 11.49
C ASP A 241 17.06 -8.62 11.82
N ALA A 242 15.88 -8.52 11.19
CA ALA A 242 14.81 -9.51 11.32
C ALA A 242 15.07 -10.82 10.54
N GLY A 243 16.15 -10.90 9.76
CA GLY A 243 16.47 -12.06 8.92
C GLY A 243 15.47 -12.30 7.79
N ILE A 244 14.76 -11.26 7.34
CA ILE A 244 13.73 -11.34 6.30
C ILE A 244 14.39 -11.15 4.93
N SER A 245 14.20 -12.12 4.02
CA SER A 245 14.74 -12.01 2.66
C SER A 245 14.00 -10.94 1.85
N HIS A 246 14.74 -9.97 1.30
CA HIS A 246 14.19 -8.89 0.49
C HIS A 246 15.09 -8.54 -0.73
N PRO A 247 14.51 -8.04 -1.82
CA PRO A 247 15.27 -7.57 -2.99
C PRO A 247 15.69 -6.09 -2.89
N LEU A 248 15.22 -5.36 -1.86
CA LEU A 248 15.46 -3.92 -1.69
C LEU A 248 16.95 -3.61 -1.51
N ARG A 249 17.47 -2.65 -2.28
CA ARG A 249 18.86 -2.16 -2.19
C ARG A 249 19.00 -0.73 -2.69
N ILE A 250 20.03 -0.04 -2.23
CA ILE A 250 20.42 1.32 -2.68
C ILE A 250 21.69 1.18 -3.53
N GLU A 251 21.71 1.79 -4.72
CA GLU A 251 22.80 1.77 -5.72
C GLU A 251 23.51 3.11 -5.83
#